data_AF-A0A4Q5IXN1-F1
#
_entry.id   AF-A0A4Q5IXN1-F1
#
_cell.length_a   1.000
_cell.length_b   1.000
_cell.length_c   1.000
_cell.angle_alpha   90.00
_cell.angle_beta   90.00
_cell.angle_gamma   90.00
#
_symmetry.space_group_name_H-M   'P 1'
#
loop_
_entity.id
_entity.type
_entity.pdbx_description
1 polymer ?
#
loop_
_entity_poly.entity_id
_entity_poly.type
_entity_poly.pdbx_seq_one_letter_code
_entity_poly.pdbx_strand_id
1 'polypeptide(L)'
;MGLFERWRTPVEPPWAPPALGLCQCEEHVEALADHTVPSLESTEVSVGELLAHEALDARPVLPDDRFVTLPHSGQRLGPFHYLVRITETRGRLFDDAAPAALDDTLSTQAGVERVHRDGLELFRVGATRMCASGVMAAMVRALDNPRVRIVAS
;
A
#
# COMPACT_ATOMS: atom_id res chain seq x y z
N MET A 1 -19.68 -40.06 -18.39
CA MET A 1 -19.26 -39.17 -17.29
C MET A 1 -17.97 -39.75 -16.73
N GLY A 2 -16.83 -39.22 -17.15
CA GLY A 2 -15.54 -39.92 -17.06
C GLY A 2 -14.88 -39.75 -15.68
N LEU A 3 -14.30 -40.83 -15.15
CA LEU A 3 -13.53 -40.87 -13.90
C LEU A 3 -12.36 -39.87 -13.81
N PHE A 4 -11.98 -39.23 -14.93
CA PHE A 4 -10.91 -38.22 -15.01
C PHE A 4 -11.36 -36.80 -14.62
N GLU A 5 -12.66 -36.50 -14.56
CA GLU A 5 -13.14 -35.16 -14.16
C GLU A 5 -12.98 -34.89 -12.65
N ARG A 6 -12.76 -35.94 -11.84
CA ARG A 6 -12.54 -35.84 -10.38
C ARG A 6 -11.14 -35.37 -9.98
N TRP A 7 -10.21 -35.27 -10.95
CA TRP A 7 -8.82 -34.88 -10.71
C TRP A 7 -8.46 -33.52 -11.32
N ARG A 8 -9.45 -32.71 -11.72
CA ARG A 8 -9.20 -31.29 -11.91
C ARG A 8 -8.99 -30.68 -10.54
N THR A 9 -7.74 -30.35 -10.21
CA THR A 9 -7.43 -29.42 -9.14
C THR A 9 -8.35 -28.21 -9.32
N PRO A 10 -9.17 -27.82 -8.33
CA PRO A 10 -9.90 -26.58 -8.42
C PRO A 10 -8.88 -25.48 -8.70
N VAL A 11 -9.00 -24.84 -9.87
CA VAL A 11 -8.23 -23.63 -10.14
C VAL A 11 -8.80 -22.61 -9.18
N GLU A 12 -8.05 -22.30 -8.13
CA GLU A 12 -8.43 -21.28 -7.17
C GLU A 12 -8.65 -19.98 -7.97
N PRO A 13 -9.80 -19.31 -7.80
CA PRO A 13 -10.08 -18.12 -8.57
C PRO A 13 -8.97 -17.09 -8.32
N PRO A 14 -8.52 -16.37 -9.36
CA PRO A 14 -7.53 -15.33 -9.16
C PRO A 14 -8.09 -14.34 -8.13
N TRP A 15 -7.32 -14.04 -7.09
CA TRP A 15 -7.75 -13.08 -6.07
C TRP A 15 -8.25 -11.79 -6.72
N ALA A 16 -9.32 -11.25 -6.17
CA ALA A 16 -9.86 -9.95 -6.52
C ALA A 16 -9.94 -9.11 -5.24
N PRO A 17 -9.78 -7.78 -5.35
CA PRO A 17 -9.93 -6.90 -4.20
C PRO A 17 -11.34 -7.06 -3.61
N PRO A 18 -11.48 -7.19 -2.28
CA PRO A 18 -12.79 -7.20 -1.65
C PRO A 18 -13.50 -5.86 -1.91
N ALA A 19 -14.80 -5.93 -2.20
CA ALA A 19 -15.62 -4.74 -2.36
C ALA A 19 -15.75 -3.98 -1.04
N LEU A 20 -16.08 -2.68 -1.13
CA LEU A 20 -16.38 -1.87 0.04
C LEU A 20 -17.53 -2.53 0.84
N GLY A 21 -17.36 -2.63 2.16
CA GLY A 21 -18.29 -3.32 3.06
C GLY A 21 -18.10 -4.85 3.15
N LEU A 22 -17.31 -5.45 2.25
CA LEU A 22 -16.85 -6.85 2.35
C LEU A 22 -15.36 -6.95 2.74
N CYS A 23 -14.65 -5.83 2.69
CA CYS A 23 -13.28 -5.71 3.17
C CYS A 23 -13.21 -5.66 4.70
N GLN A 24 -12.05 -6.03 5.25
CA GLN A 24 -11.76 -5.97 6.69
C GLN A 24 -10.86 -4.78 7.03
N CYS A 25 -11.02 -3.67 6.33
CA CYS A 25 -10.29 -2.45 6.65
C CYS A 25 -10.79 -1.91 8.00
N GLU A 26 -9.88 -1.48 8.87
CA GLU A 26 -10.26 -0.72 10.07
C GLU A 26 -10.82 0.66 9.71
N GLU A 27 -10.26 1.25 8.67
CA GLU A 27 -10.59 2.58 8.17
C GLU A 27 -10.46 2.63 6.65
N HIS A 28 -11.13 3.60 6.05
CA HIS A 28 -11.13 3.87 4.61
C HIS A 28 -10.66 5.31 4.38
N VAL A 29 -9.96 5.56 3.28
CA VAL A 29 -9.31 6.86 3.05
C VAL A 29 -10.32 8.01 2.95
N GLU A 30 -11.57 7.72 2.56
CA GLU A 30 -12.65 8.69 2.51
C GLU A 30 -13.00 9.24 3.90
N ALA A 31 -12.82 8.46 4.97
CA ALA A 31 -13.00 8.92 6.35
C ALA A 31 -11.85 9.84 6.82
N LEU A 32 -10.74 9.84 6.08
CA LEU A 32 -9.56 10.65 6.35
C LEU A 32 -9.50 11.89 5.47
N ALA A 33 -10.51 12.23 4.67
CA ALA A 33 -10.43 13.33 3.72
C ALA A 33 -10.01 14.68 4.36
N ASP A 34 -10.50 14.96 5.57
CA ASP A 34 -10.18 16.18 6.33
C ASP A 34 -8.92 16.05 7.20
N HIS A 35 -8.31 14.86 7.26
CA HIS A 35 -7.08 14.61 8.01
C HIS A 35 -5.88 15.26 7.31
N THR A 36 -4.94 15.75 8.10
CA THR A 36 -3.70 16.35 7.59
C THR A 36 -2.49 15.48 7.91
N VAL A 37 -1.63 15.30 6.91
CA VAL A 37 -0.32 14.65 7.07
C VAL A 37 0.77 15.70 7.08
N PRO A 38 1.77 15.61 7.97
CA PRO A 38 2.90 16.52 7.97
C PRO A 38 3.76 16.33 6.72
N SER A 39 4.27 17.44 6.16
CA SER A 39 5.19 17.47 5.03
C SER A 39 6.57 17.97 5.48
N LEU A 40 7.61 17.71 4.69
CA LEU A 40 8.96 18.26 4.91
C LEU A 40 9.10 19.70 4.41
N GLU A 41 8.28 20.11 3.45
CA GLU A 41 8.38 21.42 2.77
C GLU A 41 7.28 22.40 3.19
N SER A 42 6.10 21.88 3.51
CA SER A 42 4.98 22.64 4.08
C SER A 42 4.71 22.18 5.51
N THR A 43 3.96 22.98 6.28
CA THR A 43 3.56 22.56 7.62
C THR A 43 2.71 21.29 7.57
N GLU A 44 1.72 21.22 6.68
CA GLU A 44 0.78 20.10 6.57
C GLU A 44 0.19 20.02 5.15
N VAL A 45 -0.29 18.84 4.73
CA VAL A 45 -1.06 18.60 3.50
C VAL A 45 -2.29 17.78 3.85
N SER A 46 -3.48 18.15 3.35
CA SER A 46 -4.68 17.36 3.61
C SER A 46 -4.72 16.10 2.75
N VAL A 47 -5.27 15.01 3.30
CA VAL A 47 -5.48 13.76 2.54
C VAL A 47 -6.43 14.00 1.37
N GLY A 48 -7.46 14.84 1.55
CA GLY A 48 -8.37 15.25 0.48
C GLY A 48 -7.63 15.87 -0.70
N GLU A 49 -6.63 16.73 -0.47
CA GLU A 49 -5.77 17.28 -1.52
C GLU A 49 -4.88 16.21 -2.16
N LEU A 50 -4.33 15.28 -1.38
CA LEU A 50 -3.52 14.18 -1.94
C LEU A 50 -4.35 13.32 -2.92
N LEU A 51 -5.60 13.03 -2.56
CA LEU A 51 -6.51 12.27 -3.41
C LEU A 51 -6.96 13.07 -4.64
N ALA A 52 -7.35 14.34 -4.44
CA ALA A 52 -7.81 15.21 -5.54
C ALA A 52 -6.74 15.46 -6.61
N HIS A 53 -5.46 15.36 -6.23
CA HIS A 53 -4.32 15.51 -7.13
C HIS A 53 -3.65 14.21 -7.54
N GLU A 54 -4.25 13.05 -7.23
CA GLU A 54 -3.69 11.72 -7.52
C GLU A 54 -2.26 11.54 -6.96
N ALA A 55 -1.94 12.27 -5.89
CA ALA A 55 -0.65 12.20 -5.20
C ALA A 55 -0.57 10.99 -4.27
N LEU A 56 -1.70 10.38 -3.93
CA LEU A 56 -1.80 9.04 -3.32
C LEU A 56 -2.80 8.21 -4.11
N ASP A 57 -2.36 7.05 -4.59
CA ASP A 57 -3.20 6.10 -5.32
C ASP A 57 -2.89 4.66 -4.90
N ALA A 58 -3.90 3.80 -4.90
CA ALA A 58 -3.73 2.36 -4.72
C ALA A 58 -4.56 1.59 -5.74
N ARG A 59 -3.89 0.74 -6.52
CA ARG A 59 -4.53 -0.12 -7.51
C ARG A 59 -4.18 -1.59 -7.30
N PRO A 60 -5.08 -2.53 -7.61
CA PRO A 60 -4.75 -3.95 -7.57
C PRO A 60 -3.56 -4.26 -8.50
N VAL A 61 -2.64 -5.12 -8.06
CA VAL A 61 -1.61 -5.65 -8.96
C VAL A 61 -2.24 -6.59 -9.98
N LEU A 62 -1.67 -6.63 -11.18
CA LEU A 62 -1.99 -7.66 -12.16
C LEU A 62 -1.56 -9.04 -11.61
N PRO A 63 -2.24 -10.14 -11.99
CA PRO A 63 -1.92 -11.49 -11.50
C PRO A 63 -0.44 -11.87 -11.66
N ASP A 64 0.18 -11.47 -12.77
CA ASP A 64 1.59 -11.77 -13.08
C ASP A 64 2.57 -10.93 -12.25
N ASP A 65 2.13 -9.79 -11.72
CA ASP A 65 2.95 -8.84 -10.94
C ASP A 65 2.85 -9.02 -9.42
N ARG A 66 2.13 -10.07 -8.97
CA ARG A 66 1.97 -10.38 -7.54
C ARG A 66 3.26 -10.78 -6.85
N PHE A 67 4.28 -11.15 -7.62
CA PHE A 67 5.53 -11.61 -7.07
C PHE A 67 6.67 -10.81 -7.68
N VAL A 68 7.62 -10.43 -6.83
CA VAL A 68 8.87 -9.77 -7.25
C VAL A 68 10.01 -10.72 -7.00
N THR A 69 10.92 -10.84 -7.96
CA THR A 69 12.17 -11.58 -7.80
C THR A 69 13.27 -10.60 -7.45
N LEU A 70 13.88 -10.77 -6.29
CA LEU A 70 14.97 -9.92 -5.83
C LEU A 70 16.22 -10.13 -6.72
N PRO A 71 16.79 -9.08 -7.34
CA PRO A 71 17.90 -9.23 -8.30
C PRO A 71 19.14 -9.96 -7.76
N HIS A 72 19.43 -9.80 -6.47
CA HIS A 72 20.67 -10.30 -5.87
C HIS A 72 20.54 -11.71 -5.25
N SER A 73 19.37 -12.08 -4.76
CA SER A 73 19.16 -13.38 -4.10
C SER A 73 18.38 -14.37 -4.96
N GLY A 74 17.71 -13.91 -6.03
CA GLY A 74 16.75 -14.72 -6.77
C GLY A 74 15.52 -15.11 -5.94
N GLN A 75 15.40 -14.60 -4.71
CA GLN A 75 14.28 -14.89 -3.84
C GLN A 75 13.01 -14.25 -4.39
N ARG A 76 11.94 -15.03 -4.43
CA ARG A 76 10.62 -14.58 -4.83
C ARG A 76 9.85 -14.07 -3.60
N LEU A 77 9.51 -12.78 -3.61
CA LEU A 77 8.67 -12.13 -2.61
C LEU A 77 7.24 -12.00 -3.13
N GLY A 78 6.25 -12.24 -2.27
CA GLY A 78 4.83 -12.13 -2.60
C GLY A 78 3.99 -13.25 -1.97
N PRO A 79 2.65 -13.20 -2.08
CA PRO A 79 1.91 -12.34 -3.02
C PRO A 79 1.72 -10.91 -2.53
N PHE A 80 1.87 -9.96 -3.44
CA PHE A 80 1.37 -8.59 -3.29
C PHE A 80 -0.03 -8.50 -3.92
N HIS A 81 -0.83 -7.57 -3.41
CA HIS A 81 -2.23 -7.39 -3.77
C HIS A 81 -2.48 -5.98 -4.35
N TYR A 82 -1.69 -5.00 -3.93
CA TYR A 82 -1.81 -3.61 -4.36
C TYR A 82 -0.46 -3.02 -4.77
N LEU A 83 -0.52 -2.12 -5.74
CA LEU A 83 0.50 -1.10 -6.00
C LEU A 83 -0.02 0.20 -5.43
N VAL A 84 0.72 0.75 -4.48
CA VAL A 84 0.47 2.05 -3.88
C VAL A 84 1.52 3.00 -4.42
N ARG A 85 1.09 4.15 -4.92
CA ARG A 85 1.97 5.20 -5.42
C ARG A 85 1.77 6.46 -4.59
N ILE A 86 2.87 7.06 -4.15
CA ILE A 86 2.92 8.40 -3.57
C ILE A 86 3.73 9.28 -4.50
N THR A 87 3.14 10.38 -4.99
CA THR A 87 3.85 11.33 -5.86
C THR A 87 4.19 12.59 -5.07
N GLU A 88 5.43 13.08 -5.19
CA GLU A 88 5.93 14.24 -4.43
C GLU A 88 5.45 15.62 -4.97
N THR A 89 4.36 15.69 -5.75
CA THR A 89 3.89 16.95 -6.40
C THR A 89 3.46 18.05 -5.42
N ARG A 90 3.28 17.73 -4.14
CA ARG A 90 2.84 18.67 -3.08
C ARG A 90 3.82 18.74 -1.91
N GLY A 91 5.09 18.45 -2.19
CA GLY A 91 6.16 18.42 -1.20
C GLY A 91 6.40 17.02 -0.68
N ARG A 92 7.58 16.84 -0.12
CA ARG A 92 8.09 15.54 0.28
C ARG A 92 7.45 15.09 1.59
N LEU A 93 6.67 13.99 1.57
CA LEU A 93 5.89 13.53 2.73
C LEU A 93 6.70 12.69 3.73
N PHE A 94 7.82 12.13 3.29
CA PHE A 94 8.71 11.29 4.10
C PHE A 94 10.16 11.44 3.63
N ASP A 95 11.11 11.13 4.50
CA ASP A 95 12.53 11.21 4.21
C ASP A 95 13.14 9.80 4.19
N ASP A 96 13.85 9.45 3.11
CA ASP A 96 14.56 8.17 2.99
C ASP A 96 15.70 8.03 4.00
N ALA A 97 16.21 9.16 4.50
CA ALA A 97 17.20 9.19 5.58
C ALA A 97 16.56 9.15 6.98
N ALA A 98 15.22 9.10 7.09
CA ALA A 98 14.54 9.16 8.37
C ALA A 98 14.84 7.97 9.29
N PRO A 99 14.69 8.14 10.62
CA PRO A 99 14.93 7.06 11.58
C PRO A 99 14.03 5.83 11.43
N ALA A 100 12.90 5.95 10.72
CA ALA A 100 12.04 4.84 10.36
C ALA A 100 11.74 4.90 8.86
N ALA A 101 11.93 3.78 8.16
CA ALA A 101 11.54 3.66 6.77
C ALA A 101 10.01 3.64 6.65
N LEU A 102 9.47 4.22 5.56
CA LEU A 102 8.03 4.27 5.35
C LEU A 102 7.43 2.88 5.11
N ASP A 103 8.14 2.00 4.42
CA ASP A 103 7.72 0.62 4.17
C ASP A 103 7.71 -0.24 5.45
N ASP A 104 8.65 -0.02 6.37
CA ASP A 104 8.60 -0.62 7.71
C ASP A 104 7.37 -0.13 8.48
N THR A 105 7.12 1.17 8.47
CA THR A 105 5.97 1.77 9.16
C THR A 105 4.64 1.28 8.57
N LEU A 106 4.55 1.17 7.24
CA LEU A 106 3.38 0.63 6.55
C LEU A 106 3.18 -0.86 6.87
N SER A 107 4.27 -1.63 7.00
CA SER A 107 4.21 -3.06 7.37
C SER A 107 3.63 -3.30 8.77
N THR A 108 3.63 -2.29 9.65
CA THR A 108 3.01 -2.39 10.98
C THR A 108 1.52 -2.05 11.02
N GLN A 109 0.94 -1.58 9.91
CA GLN A 109 -0.47 -1.21 9.86
C GLN A 109 -1.38 -2.44 9.86
N ALA A 110 -2.56 -2.31 10.48
CA ALA A 110 -3.53 -3.40 10.55
C ALA A 110 -3.96 -3.87 9.15
N GLY A 111 -3.93 -5.18 8.94
CA GLY A 111 -4.30 -5.81 7.67
C GLY A 111 -3.22 -5.80 6.59
N VAL A 112 -2.11 -5.08 6.79
CA VAL A 112 -0.93 -5.16 5.92
C VAL A 112 -0.12 -6.39 6.32
N GLU A 113 0.09 -7.29 5.36
CA GLU A 113 0.80 -8.55 5.56
C GLU A 113 2.27 -8.45 5.15
N ARG A 114 2.57 -7.55 4.22
CA ARG A 114 3.92 -7.30 3.69
C ARG A 114 3.96 -6.02 2.88
N VAL A 115 5.13 -5.40 2.85
CA VAL A 115 5.43 -4.29 1.96
C VAL A 115 6.75 -4.57 1.25
N HIS A 116 6.83 -4.16 0.00
CA HIS A 116 8.08 -4.07 -0.72
C HIS A 116 8.11 -2.76 -1.48
N ARG A 117 9.14 -1.96 -1.22
CA ARG A 117 9.35 -0.71 -1.92
C ARG A 117 10.05 -0.95 -3.26
N ASP A 118 9.48 -0.41 -4.32
CA ASP A 118 9.90 -0.57 -5.72
C ASP A 118 10.30 0.81 -6.29
N GLY A 119 11.47 1.32 -5.88
CA GLY A 119 11.91 2.68 -6.19
C GLY A 119 11.47 3.72 -5.15
N LEU A 120 11.42 5.00 -5.54
CA LEU A 120 11.17 6.08 -4.58
C LEU A 120 9.69 6.23 -4.19
N GLU A 121 8.79 6.10 -5.17
CA GLU A 121 7.39 6.49 -5.06
C GLU A 121 6.41 5.31 -5.04
N LEU A 122 6.88 4.09 -5.29
CA LEU A 122 6.02 2.92 -5.53
C LEU A 122 6.24 1.86 -4.45
N PHE A 123 5.13 1.36 -3.92
CA PHE A 123 5.09 0.35 -2.88
C PHE A 123 4.17 -0.78 -3.31
N ARG A 124 4.66 -2.02 -3.20
CA ARG A 124 3.86 -3.23 -3.36
C ARG A 124 3.40 -3.68 -2.00
N VAL A 125 2.09 -3.81 -1.82
CA VAL A 125 1.47 -4.12 -0.53
C VAL A 125 0.71 -5.43 -0.64
N GLY A 126 1.04 -6.40 0.20
CA GLY A 126 0.22 -7.58 0.39
C GLY A 126 -0.81 -7.30 1.47
N ALA A 127 -2.08 -7.25 1.08
CA ALA A 127 -3.20 -7.06 2.00
C ALA A 127 -4.42 -7.79 1.42
N THR A 128 -4.53 -9.09 1.69
CA THR A 128 -5.49 -9.97 0.99
C THR A 128 -6.95 -9.58 1.27
N ARG A 129 -7.20 -9.02 2.46
CA ARG A 129 -8.55 -8.76 2.98
C ARG A 129 -8.91 -7.27 3.05
N MET A 130 -8.03 -6.39 2.59
CA MET A 130 -8.28 -4.95 2.52
C MET A 130 -8.75 -4.57 1.12
N CYS A 131 -9.54 -3.51 0.98
CA CYS A 131 -9.82 -2.88 -0.31
C CYS A 131 -8.78 -1.79 -0.62
N ALA A 132 -8.79 -1.24 -1.84
CA ALA A 132 -7.85 -0.18 -2.23
C ALA A 132 -7.91 1.05 -1.31
N SER A 133 -9.12 1.48 -0.95
CA SER A 133 -9.32 2.60 -0.02
C SER A 133 -8.70 2.34 1.36
N GLY A 134 -8.87 1.13 1.90
CA GLY A 134 -8.25 0.80 3.19
C GLY A 134 -6.72 0.74 3.12
N VAL A 135 -6.16 0.31 1.99
CA VAL A 135 -4.71 0.32 1.79
C VAL A 135 -4.18 1.76 1.70
N MET A 136 -4.91 2.67 1.07
CA MET A 136 -4.57 4.11 1.09
C MET A 136 -4.67 4.68 2.50
N ALA A 137 -5.69 4.31 3.28
CA ALA A 137 -5.79 4.72 4.69
C ALA A 137 -4.59 4.24 5.51
N ALA A 138 -4.18 2.97 5.34
CA ALA A 138 -2.97 2.46 5.99
C ALA A 138 -1.71 3.24 5.58
N MET A 139 -1.59 3.65 4.32
CA MET A 139 -0.50 4.51 3.87
C MET A 139 -0.53 5.88 4.56
N VAL A 140 -1.71 6.51 4.67
CA VAL A 140 -1.87 7.77 5.42
C VAL A 140 -1.45 7.60 6.88
N ARG A 141 -1.88 6.53 7.55
CA ARG A 141 -1.47 6.23 8.94
C ARG A 141 0.03 5.97 9.07
N ALA A 142 0.67 5.39 8.06
CA ALA A 142 2.11 5.25 8.04
C ALA A 142 2.81 6.61 7.90
N LEU A 143 2.27 7.51 7.08
CA LEU A 143 2.75 8.89 6.93
C LEU A 143 2.51 9.72 8.20
N ASP A 144 1.52 9.41 9.04
CA ASP A 144 1.34 10.09 10.34
C ASP A 144 2.49 9.85 11.31
N ASN A 145 3.27 8.78 11.13
CA ASN A 145 4.39 8.51 12.01
C ASN A 145 5.48 9.59 11.86
N PRO A 146 5.77 10.39 12.90
CA PRO A 146 6.77 11.45 12.81
C PRO A 146 8.18 10.93 12.51
N ARG A 147 8.46 9.65 12.79
CA ARG A 147 9.76 9.03 12.55
C ARG A 147 10.06 8.74 11.09
N VAL A 148 9.07 8.86 10.20
CA VAL A 148 9.30 8.78 8.74
C VAL A 148 9.79 10.09 8.15
N ARG A 149 10.04 11.10 8.99
CA ARG A 149 10.59 12.41 8.62
C ARG A 149 11.75 12.77 9.53
N ILE A 150 12.79 13.41 8.96
CA ILE A 150 13.74 14.18 9.75
C ILE A 150 13.19 15.59 9.83
N VAL A 151 12.64 15.95 10.99
CA VAL A 151 12.37 17.37 11.27
C VAL A 151 13.72 17.99 11.61
N ALA A 152 14.26 18.81 10.70
CA ALA A 152 15.39 19.65 11.04
C ALA A 152 14.96 20.57 12.20
N SER A 153 15.46 20.28 13.39
CA SER A 153 15.30 21.09 14.60
C SER A 153 16.08 22.40 14.50
#